data_AF-A0AAD4DGC2-F1
#
_entry.id   AF-A0AAD4DGC2-F1
#
_cell.length_a   1.000
_cell.length_b   1.000
_cell.length_c   1.000
_cell.angle_alpha   90.00
_cell.angle_beta   90.00
_cell.angle_gamma   90.00
#
_symmetry.space_group_name_H-M   'P 1'
#
loop_
_entity.id
_entity.type
_entity.pdbx_description
1 polymer ?
#
loop_
_entity_poly.entity_id
_entity_poly.type
_entity_poly.pdbx_seq_one_letter_code
_entity_poly.pdbx_strand_id
1 'polypeptide(L)'
;MTAPLSTLTKEQLHDRIRGILYGNAVGDAYGLATEFMTKKNARHLYGNGPIAFGSEPGYPVWEDSHRSKWDRNDFTDDTDQMLLILQSLEQTQDGCLHATNFAKRLKEWSVIGFPELGTPPRGIGYTVGSTLTHPDFRFNPHKAAFDIWNSRGRTLAANGAVMRTSVLGIESFWDEPRVVENTLAGAKVTHADPRSIISALIASILISRLLRGGGQNAVQDTGRVWNPKLTEEAYKESLLDYLRRGTDLEGEKSENPIYEEETAVSTFKFKDSKPIRRMIPQPQQAKKGIWEKIKAFAVGGDEVVEEKNKDRPTVTLRDDIGWLGMDAVGEDDTMAQLARSVVNDYMFLVRQTDVVPSTIKIAHSLNQDQETETPQAPIVSVQEKWAKELEEHCFPKILEDLELGDSAKMGYSFKCIGIGFYAVTRQMDPTPTSEAYHGPSGLFRGVMEQMTLEAGDADTNGAVVGSLLGARFGLEKGIPKNWWTELRHREWLDPTIEHFAGRILSMYEAAVEKEK
;
A
#
# COMPACT_ATOMS: atom_id res chain seq x y z
N MET A 1 7.45 -35.81 -11.43
CA MET A 1 6.35 -35.05 -10.80
C MET A 1 6.79 -33.60 -10.82
N THR A 2 6.00 -32.71 -11.40
CA THR A 2 6.20 -31.26 -11.30
C THR A 2 6.11 -30.84 -9.83
N ALA A 3 6.91 -29.86 -9.42
CA ALA A 3 6.79 -29.31 -8.06
C ALA A 3 5.41 -28.64 -7.92
N PRO A 4 4.76 -28.71 -6.75
CA PRO A 4 3.45 -28.09 -6.57
C PRO A 4 3.55 -26.56 -6.70
N LEU A 5 2.53 -25.94 -7.29
CA LEU A 5 2.42 -24.48 -7.43
C LEU A 5 2.42 -23.73 -6.08
N SER A 6 2.03 -24.40 -4.99
CA SER A 6 2.19 -23.90 -3.62
C SER A 6 2.43 -25.07 -2.67
N THR A 7 3.24 -24.86 -1.62
CA THR A 7 3.37 -25.83 -0.51
C THR A 7 2.26 -25.71 0.53
N LEU A 8 1.38 -24.72 0.40
CA LEU A 8 0.28 -24.47 1.31
C LEU A 8 -0.96 -25.29 0.95
N THR A 9 -1.70 -25.72 1.97
CA THR A 9 -3.04 -26.30 1.80
C THR A 9 -4.04 -25.24 1.34
N LYS A 10 -5.19 -25.69 0.79
CA LYS A 10 -6.28 -24.79 0.39
C LYS A 10 -6.79 -23.94 1.55
N GLU A 11 -6.88 -24.51 2.74
CA GLU A 11 -7.31 -23.83 3.96
C GLU A 11 -6.30 -22.77 4.38
N GLN A 12 -5.00 -23.05 4.30
CA GLN A 12 -3.96 -22.06 4.57
C GLN A 12 -3.93 -20.94 3.53
N LEU A 13 -4.16 -21.25 2.25
CA LEU A 13 -4.29 -20.24 1.20
C LEU A 13 -5.48 -19.32 1.45
N HIS A 14 -6.65 -19.90 1.76
CA HIS A 14 -7.86 -19.13 2.11
C HIS A 14 -7.60 -18.19 3.29
N ASP A 15 -7.02 -18.71 4.38
CA ASP A 15 -6.71 -17.93 5.58
C ASP A 15 -5.66 -16.83 5.31
N ARG A 16 -4.64 -17.09 4.50
CA ARG A 16 -3.64 -16.07 4.10
C ARG A 16 -4.19 -15.01 3.18
N ILE A 17 -5.04 -15.37 2.21
CA ILE A 17 -5.70 -14.39 1.35
C ILE A 17 -6.58 -13.45 2.19
N ARG A 18 -7.37 -13.99 3.11
CA ARG A 18 -8.14 -13.19 4.09
C ARG A 18 -7.20 -12.33 4.94
N GLY A 19 -6.13 -12.92 5.46
CA GLY A 19 -5.13 -12.22 6.27
C GLY A 19 -4.50 -11.04 5.56
N ILE A 20 -4.19 -11.16 4.27
CA ILE A 20 -3.65 -10.06 3.45
C ILE A 20 -4.64 -8.90 3.37
N LEU A 21 -5.91 -9.18 3.04
CA LEU A 21 -6.92 -8.16 2.78
C LEU A 21 -7.39 -7.47 4.07
N TYR A 22 -7.67 -8.23 5.14
CA TYR A 22 -7.97 -7.65 6.44
C TYR A 22 -6.73 -7.02 7.08
N GLY A 23 -5.55 -7.59 6.88
CA GLY A 23 -4.30 -7.01 7.39
C GLY A 23 -4.06 -5.62 6.82
N ASN A 24 -4.29 -5.46 5.51
CA ASN A 24 -4.28 -4.14 4.86
C ASN A 24 -5.26 -3.19 5.54
N ALA A 25 -6.52 -3.60 5.70
CA ALA A 25 -7.58 -2.73 6.21
C ALA A 25 -7.45 -2.38 7.70
N VAL A 26 -6.99 -3.35 8.49
CA VAL A 26 -6.69 -3.17 9.91
C VAL A 26 -5.47 -2.27 10.10
N GLY A 27 -4.42 -2.48 9.31
CA GLY A 27 -3.20 -1.66 9.39
C GLY A 27 -3.46 -0.21 9.00
N ASP A 28 -4.20 0.01 7.92
CA ASP A 28 -4.72 1.31 7.49
C ASP A 28 -5.49 1.99 8.63
N ALA A 29 -6.56 1.35 9.12
CA ALA A 29 -7.43 1.91 10.16
C ALA A 29 -6.69 2.19 11.47
N TYR A 30 -5.71 1.36 11.86
CA TYR A 30 -4.91 1.55 13.07
C TYR A 30 -3.91 2.72 12.89
N GLY A 31 -3.27 2.81 11.73
CA GLY A 31 -2.27 3.83 11.42
C GLY A 31 -2.82 5.26 11.33
N LEU A 32 -4.09 5.42 10.97
CA LEU A 32 -4.80 6.71 10.96
C LEU A 32 -4.66 7.50 12.28
N ALA A 33 -4.47 6.79 13.40
CA ALA A 33 -4.30 7.41 14.72
C ALA A 33 -3.15 8.44 14.78
N THR A 34 -2.10 8.27 13.97
CA THR A 34 -0.88 9.08 13.99
C THR A 34 -0.49 9.64 12.62
N GLU A 35 -1.30 9.42 11.59
CA GLU A 35 -1.09 9.96 10.24
C GLU A 35 -0.83 11.48 10.22
N PHE A 36 0.22 11.93 9.55
CA PHE A 36 0.69 13.32 9.50
C PHE A 36 1.18 13.92 10.83
N MET A 37 1.26 13.15 11.92
CA MET A 37 1.95 13.61 13.13
C MET A 37 3.46 13.50 12.96
N THR A 38 4.20 14.31 13.73
CA THR A 38 5.60 14.01 14.02
C THR A 38 5.67 12.90 15.08
N LYS A 39 6.75 12.13 15.09
CA LYS A 39 7.05 11.16 16.17
C LYS A 39 6.89 11.79 17.56
N LYS A 40 7.37 13.02 17.75
CA LYS A 40 7.24 13.77 19.01
C LYS A 40 5.77 13.98 19.42
N ASN A 41 4.91 14.35 18.47
CA ASN A 41 3.48 14.57 18.76
C ASN A 41 2.77 13.25 19.06
N ALA A 42 3.05 12.18 18.31
CA ALA A 42 2.52 10.85 18.60
C ALA A 42 2.92 10.38 20.00
N ARG A 43 4.20 10.53 20.38
CA ARG A 43 4.69 10.20 21.73
C ARG A 43 4.07 11.07 22.82
N HIS A 44 3.77 12.34 22.52
CA HIS A 44 3.07 13.21 23.47
C HIS A 44 1.63 12.75 23.74
N LEU A 45 0.93 12.26 22.71
CA LEU A 45 -0.49 11.90 22.77
C LEU A 45 -0.75 10.45 23.19
N TYR A 46 0.22 9.57 22.98
CA TYR A 46 0.07 8.12 23.15
C TYR A 46 1.21 7.47 23.95
N GLY A 47 2.28 8.21 24.28
CA GLY A 47 3.43 7.68 25.03
C GLY A 47 4.10 6.52 24.30
N ASN A 48 4.13 5.35 24.93
CA ASN A 48 4.56 4.09 24.36
C ASN A 48 3.39 3.13 24.05
N GLY A 49 2.18 3.66 23.94
CA GLY A 49 0.97 2.91 23.59
C GLY A 49 0.36 2.12 24.74
N PRO A 50 -0.58 1.22 24.44
CA PRO A 50 -1.22 1.00 23.14
C PRO A 50 -2.20 2.12 22.81
N ILE A 51 -2.48 2.30 21.53
CA ILE A 51 -3.60 3.11 21.05
C ILE A 51 -4.83 2.22 21.04
N ALA A 52 -5.98 2.75 21.47
CA ALA A 52 -7.21 1.98 21.52
C ALA A 52 -7.69 1.62 20.10
N PHE A 53 -8.03 0.35 19.88
CA PHE A 53 -8.57 -0.16 18.63
C PHE A 53 -9.48 -1.37 18.87
N GLY A 54 -10.59 -1.46 18.14
CA GLY A 54 -11.63 -2.45 18.46
C GLY A 54 -12.10 -2.30 19.92
N SER A 55 -12.24 -3.43 20.61
CA SER A 55 -12.56 -3.48 22.04
C SER A 55 -11.33 -3.37 22.94
N GLU A 56 -10.13 -3.23 22.38
CA GLU A 56 -8.91 -3.23 23.20
C GLU A 56 -8.72 -1.89 23.92
N PRO A 57 -8.32 -1.94 25.21
CA PRO A 57 -8.02 -0.74 25.96
C PRO A 57 -6.75 -0.08 25.41
N GLY A 58 -6.72 1.25 25.47
CA GLY A 58 -5.57 2.05 25.09
C GLY A 58 -5.89 3.53 25.16
N TYR A 59 -4.95 4.37 24.75
CA TYR A 59 -5.21 5.79 24.59
C TYR A 59 -6.22 5.98 23.45
N PRO A 60 -7.34 6.70 23.66
CA PRO A 60 -8.29 6.99 22.59
C PRO A 60 -7.59 7.65 21.40
N VAL A 61 -8.07 7.47 20.17
CA VAL A 61 -7.55 8.21 19.01
C VAL A 61 -7.74 9.72 19.25
N TRP A 62 -6.73 10.52 18.93
CA TRP A 62 -6.80 11.97 19.02
C TRP A 62 -7.71 12.51 17.92
N GLU A 63 -8.71 13.29 18.31
CA GLU A 63 -9.62 13.92 17.37
C GLU A 63 -9.04 15.26 16.94
N ASP A 64 -8.85 15.46 15.64
CA ASP A 64 -8.49 16.74 15.03
C ASP A 64 -9.24 16.92 13.70
N SER A 65 -8.95 18.00 12.96
CA SER A 65 -9.58 18.27 11.66
C SER A 65 -9.30 17.19 10.60
N HIS A 66 -8.32 16.33 10.82
CA HIS A 66 -8.01 15.20 9.95
C HIS A 66 -8.73 13.94 10.39
N ARG A 67 -8.45 13.41 11.58
CA ARG A 67 -9.01 12.12 12.07
C ARG A 67 -10.51 12.14 12.24
N SER A 68 -11.09 13.29 12.60
CA SER A 68 -12.54 13.42 12.84
C SER A 68 -13.42 13.21 11.60
N LYS A 69 -12.81 13.04 10.41
CA LYS A 69 -13.52 12.69 9.17
C LYS A 69 -13.94 11.22 9.15
N TRP A 70 -13.35 10.36 9.97
CA TRP A 70 -13.61 8.91 10.00
C TRP A 70 -14.32 8.50 11.29
N ASP A 71 -15.11 7.42 11.19
CA ASP A 71 -15.62 6.75 12.39
C ASP A 71 -14.50 5.92 13.04
N ARG A 72 -14.69 5.51 14.29
CA ARG A 72 -13.70 4.63 14.95
C ARG A 72 -13.55 3.30 14.19
N ASN A 73 -12.29 2.84 14.10
CA ASN A 73 -11.87 1.65 13.37
C ASN A 73 -12.21 1.67 11.87
N ASP A 74 -12.40 2.86 11.29
CA ASP A 74 -12.62 3.04 9.85
C ASP A 74 -11.29 3.20 9.11
N PHE A 75 -11.27 2.80 7.84
CA PHE A 75 -10.09 2.80 6.98
C PHE A 75 -10.08 3.99 6.00
N THR A 76 -8.93 4.30 5.42
CA THR A 76 -8.71 5.46 4.54
C THR A 76 -8.79 5.08 3.06
N ASP A 77 -8.21 5.92 2.18
CA ASP A 77 -8.18 5.61 0.76
C ASP A 77 -7.29 4.42 0.40
N ASP A 78 -6.44 3.97 1.30
CA ASP A 78 -5.54 2.84 1.08
C ASP A 78 -6.35 1.56 0.84
N THR A 79 -7.26 1.27 1.77
CA THR A 79 -8.19 0.14 1.66
C THR A 79 -9.23 0.37 0.57
N ASP A 80 -9.76 1.59 0.44
CA ASP A 80 -10.73 1.88 -0.62
C ASP A 80 -10.13 1.60 -2.00
N GLN A 81 -8.91 2.05 -2.26
CA GLN A 81 -8.26 1.86 -3.55
C GLN A 81 -7.80 0.41 -3.77
N MET A 82 -7.43 -0.33 -2.72
CA MET A 82 -7.25 -1.78 -2.79
C MET A 82 -8.53 -2.48 -3.26
N LEU A 83 -9.69 -2.11 -2.68
CA LEU A 83 -10.99 -2.67 -3.05
C LEU A 83 -11.41 -2.31 -4.48
N LEU A 84 -11.05 -1.13 -4.98
CA LEU A 84 -11.30 -0.76 -6.38
C LEU A 84 -10.49 -1.62 -7.37
N ILE A 85 -9.25 -1.97 -7.01
CA ILE A 85 -8.42 -2.90 -7.79
C ILE A 85 -9.02 -4.31 -7.73
N LEU A 86 -9.41 -4.77 -6.53
CA LEU A 86 -10.10 -6.05 -6.33
C LEU A 86 -11.33 -6.16 -7.23
N GLN A 87 -12.22 -5.16 -7.19
CA GLN A 87 -13.43 -5.13 -8.02
C GLN A 87 -13.10 -5.04 -9.52
N SER A 88 -11.96 -4.46 -9.90
CA SER A 88 -11.50 -4.44 -11.29
C SER A 88 -11.07 -5.84 -11.75
N LEU A 89 -10.37 -6.59 -10.89
CA LEU A 89 -9.92 -7.96 -11.17
C LEU A 89 -11.08 -8.96 -11.21
N GLU A 90 -12.11 -8.78 -10.37
CA GLU A 90 -13.30 -9.64 -10.39
C GLU A 90 -14.07 -9.61 -11.72
N GLN A 91 -13.84 -8.61 -12.57
CA GLN A 91 -14.43 -8.54 -13.91
C GLN A 91 -13.61 -9.29 -14.97
N THR A 92 -12.47 -9.89 -14.62
CA THR A 92 -11.61 -10.60 -15.57
C THR A 92 -11.64 -12.11 -15.34
N GLN A 93 -11.56 -12.86 -16.43
CA GLN A 93 -11.56 -14.33 -16.42
C GLN A 93 -10.14 -14.89 -16.48
N ASP A 94 -9.22 -14.13 -17.06
CA ASP A 94 -7.81 -14.49 -17.26
C ASP A 94 -6.89 -13.95 -16.15
N GLY A 95 -7.47 -13.27 -15.16
CA GLY A 95 -6.76 -12.65 -14.05
C GLY A 95 -5.92 -11.43 -14.44
N CYS A 96 -6.11 -10.84 -15.63
CA CYS A 96 -5.41 -9.63 -16.03
C CYS A 96 -6.06 -8.38 -15.41
N LEU A 97 -5.25 -7.40 -14.98
CA LEU A 97 -5.74 -6.10 -14.54
C LEU A 97 -5.82 -5.13 -15.73
N HIS A 98 -7.03 -4.68 -16.06
CA HIS A 98 -7.24 -3.62 -17.03
C HIS A 98 -7.10 -2.23 -16.40
N ALA A 99 -5.99 -1.54 -16.68
CA ALA A 99 -5.67 -0.23 -16.12
C ALA A 99 -6.78 0.83 -16.33
N THR A 100 -7.46 0.80 -17.47
CA THR A 100 -8.56 1.72 -17.78
C THR A 100 -9.82 1.44 -16.96
N ASN A 101 -10.11 0.18 -16.64
CA ASN A 101 -11.22 -0.18 -15.75
C ASN A 101 -10.97 0.37 -14.34
N PHE A 102 -9.78 0.09 -13.79
CA PHE A 102 -9.36 0.62 -12.49
C PHE A 102 -9.38 2.16 -12.47
N ALA A 103 -8.88 2.82 -13.51
CA ALA A 103 -8.89 4.27 -13.60
C ALA A 103 -10.32 4.86 -13.60
N LYS A 104 -11.26 4.26 -14.34
CA LYS A 104 -12.66 4.73 -14.34
C LYS A 104 -13.31 4.54 -12.97
N ARG A 105 -13.06 3.41 -12.30
CA ARG A 105 -13.52 3.13 -10.92
C ARG A 105 -12.95 4.13 -9.93
N LEU A 106 -11.65 4.37 -9.97
CA LEU A 106 -10.98 5.36 -9.13
C LEU A 106 -11.53 6.77 -9.36
N LYS A 107 -11.81 7.11 -10.63
CA LYS A 107 -12.40 8.40 -10.97
C LYS A 107 -13.84 8.54 -10.49
N GLU A 108 -14.65 7.48 -10.54
CA GLU A 108 -16.00 7.50 -9.99
C GLU A 108 -15.99 7.58 -8.45
N TRP A 109 -15.21 6.72 -7.79
CA TRP A 109 -15.02 6.75 -6.33
C TRP A 109 -14.55 8.13 -5.87
N SER A 110 -13.62 8.79 -6.57
CA SER A 110 -13.15 10.14 -6.20
C SER A 110 -14.25 11.23 -6.18
N VAL A 111 -15.43 10.94 -6.73
CA VAL A 111 -16.59 11.84 -6.75
C VAL A 111 -17.66 11.40 -5.76
N ILE A 112 -17.90 10.08 -5.62
CA ILE A 112 -19.09 9.56 -4.91
C ILE A 112 -18.77 8.63 -3.73
N GLY A 113 -17.50 8.27 -3.53
CA GLY A 113 -17.05 7.29 -2.54
C GLY A 113 -17.53 5.88 -2.91
N PHE A 114 -17.63 5.00 -1.91
CA PHE A 114 -18.37 3.73 -2.05
C PHE A 114 -19.82 3.93 -1.62
N PRO A 115 -20.78 3.92 -2.56
CA PRO A 115 -22.20 4.07 -2.22
C PRO A 115 -22.68 3.01 -1.21
N GLU A 116 -22.13 1.80 -1.27
CA GLU A 116 -22.43 0.68 -0.39
C GLU A 116 -22.05 0.96 1.07
N LEU A 117 -20.98 1.73 1.29
CA LEU A 117 -20.50 2.11 2.62
C LEU A 117 -21.15 3.41 3.11
N GLY A 118 -21.78 4.18 2.22
CA GLY A 118 -22.36 5.48 2.53
C GLY A 118 -21.32 6.54 2.93
N THR A 119 -20.04 6.28 2.64
CA THR A 119 -18.92 7.17 2.95
C THR A 119 -18.51 7.98 1.71
N PRO A 120 -18.24 9.29 1.83
CA PRO A 120 -17.64 10.06 0.76
C PRO A 120 -16.17 9.62 0.56
N PRO A 121 -15.54 9.94 -0.58
CA PRO A 121 -14.11 9.68 -0.76
C PRO A 121 -13.34 10.60 0.19
N ARG A 122 -12.39 10.02 0.94
CA ARG A 122 -11.51 10.70 1.89
C ARG A 122 -10.07 10.25 1.62
N GLY A 123 -9.09 10.85 2.31
CA GLY A 123 -7.69 10.41 2.26
C GLY A 123 -6.88 10.74 0.99
N ILE A 124 -7.52 10.97 -0.17
CA ILE A 124 -6.84 11.14 -1.48
C ILE A 124 -5.56 11.98 -1.41
N GLY A 125 -4.43 11.29 -1.56
CA GLY A 125 -3.10 11.91 -1.61
C GLY A 125 -2.88 12.80 -2.85
N TYR A 126 -1.91 13.70 -2.76
CA TYR A 126 -1.61 14.71 -3.78
C TYR A 126 -1.35 14.13 -5.18
N THR A 127 -0.56 13.06 -5.29
CA THR A 127 -0.23 12.44 -6.58
C THR A 127 -1.47 11.86 -7.24
N VAL A 128 -2.28 11.11 -6.48
CA VAL A 128 -3.54 10.53 -6.97
C VAL A 128 -4.51 11.63 -7.37
N GLY A 129 -4.71 12.64 -6.52
CA GLY A 129 -5.56 13.79 -6.79
C GLY A 129 -5.15 14.54 -8.06
N SER A 130 -3.86 14.80 -8.24
CA SER A 130 -3.32 15.46 -9.44
C SER A 130 -3.61 14.64 -10.69
N THR A 131 -3.30 13.33 -10.67
CA THR A 131 -3.52 12.44 -11.81
C THR A 131 -5.01 12.29 -12.17
N LEU A 132 -5.89 12.29 -11.18
CA LEU A 132 -7.34 12.28 -11.38
C LEU A 132 -7.87 13.51 -12.13
N THR A 133 -7.17 14.65 -12.09
CA THR A 133 -7.59 15.86 -12.82
C THR A 133 -7.20 15.83 -14.31
N HIS A 134 -6.33 14.92 -14.71
CA HIS A 134 -5.85 14.85 -16.08
C HIS A 134 -6.99 14.44 -17.05
N PRO A 135 -7.18 15.13 -18.19
CA PRO A 135 -8.29 14.86 -19.11
C PRO A 135 -8.26 13.43 -19.66
N ASP A 136 -7.07 12.89 -19.91
CA ASP A 136 -6.90 11.53 -20.44
C ASP A 136 -7.05 10.45 -19.37
N PHE A 137 -7.16 10.77 -18.07
CA PHE A 137 -7.02 9.77 -16.99
C PHE A 137 -7.91 8.53 -17.16
N ARG A 138 -9.16 8.69 -17.61
CA ARG A 138 -10.10 7.57 -17.78
C ARG A 138 -9.77 6.66 -18.96
N PHE A 139 -9.04 7.17 -19.95
CA PHE A 139 -8.78 6.50 -21.23
C PHE A 139 -7.33 6.07 -21.35
N ASN A 140 -6.42 6.83 -20.77
CA ASN A 140 -4.98 6.61 -20.79
C ASN A 140 -4.36 7.02 -19.44
N PRO A 141 -4.64 6.24 -18.37
CA PRO A 141 -4.18 6.58 -17.02
C PRO A 141 -2.66 6.56 -16.89
N HIS A 142 -1.96 5.70 -17.64
CA HIS A 142 -0.50 5.61 -17.60
C HIS A 142 0.14 6.88 -18.14
N LYS A 143 -0.34 7.40 -19.29
CA LYS A 143 0.06 8.71 -19.81
C LYS A 143 -0.28 9.83 -18.83
N ALA A 144 -1.48 9.83 -18.26
CA ALA A 144 -1.88 10.84 -17.29
C ALA A 144 -0.94 10.90 -16.08
N ALA A 145 -0.60 9.74 -15.50
CA ALA A 145 0.36 9.65 -14.40
C ALA A 145 1.76 10.13 -14.81
N PHE A 146 2.19 9.78 -16.01
CA PHE A 146 3.48 10.22 -16.54
C PHE A 146 3.54 11.73 -16.75
N ASP A 147 2.53 12.33 -17.40
CA ASP A 147 2.46 13.77 -17.67
C ASP A 147 2.53 14.57 -16.35
N ILE A 148 1.81 14.13 -15.32
CA ILE A 148 1.87 14.72 -13.98
C ILE A 148 3.27 14.58 -13.39
N TRP A 149 3.86 13.38 -13.42
CA TRP A 149 5.22 13.13 -12.90
C TRP A 149 6.27 13.98 -13.62
N ASN A 150 6.19 14.07 -14.95
CA ASN A 150 7.08 14.86 -15.81
C ASN A 150 6.94 16.36 -15.50
N SER A 151 5.71 16.87 -15.35
CA SER A 151 5.45 18.27 -14.98
C SER A 151 5.99 18.65 -13.60
N ARG A 152 6.25 17.65 -12.74
CA ARG A 152 6.83 17.80 -11.39
C ARG A 152 8.31 17.45 -11.35
N GLY A 153 8.96 17.45 -12.51
CA GLY A 153 10.41 17.26 -12.59
C GLY A 153 10.88 15.83 -12.37
N ARG A 154 9.98 14.85 -12.50
CA ARG A 154 10.25 13.42 -12.33
C ARG A 154 10.73 13.07 -10.92
N THR A 155 10.07 13.62 -9.89
CA THR A 155 10.45 13.45 -8.47
C THR A 155 9.37 12.89 -7.55
N LEU A 156 8.13 12.67 -8.04
CA LEU A 156 6.99 12.22 -7.22
C LEU A 156 7.04 10.72 -6.83
N ALA A 157 7.91 10.36 -5.89
CA ALA A 157 8.04 8.99 -5.37
C ALA A 157 7.13 8.68 -4.16
N ALA A 158 5.85 9.06 -4.26
CA ALA A 158 4.86 8.82 -3.22
C ALA A 158 4.44 7.33 -3.16
N ASN A 159 4.23 6.83 -1.95
CA ASN A 159 3.87 5.45 -1.61
C ASN A 159 2.44 5.02 -2.00
N GLY A 160 1.61 5.92 -2.54
CA GLY A 160 0.21 5.63 -2.84
C GLY A 160 -0.02 4.53 -3.89
N ALA A 161 1.03 4.12 -4.62
CA ALA A 161 0.99 2.89 -5.40
C ALA A 161 1.04 1.65 -4.48
N VAL A 162 1.94 1.63 -3.49
CA VAL A 162 2.25 0.49 -2.62
C VAL A 162 1.04 0.09 -1.77
N MET A 163 0.38 1.07 -1.16
CA MET A 163 -0.71 0.91 -0.16
C MET A 163 -1.88 0.02 -0.59
N ARG A 164 -2.10 -0.09 -1.90
CA ARG A 164 -3.25 -0.73 -2.54
C ARG A 164 -2.89 -1.97 -3.38
N THR A 165 -1.62 -2.38 -3.38
CA THR A 165 -1.12 -3.44 -4.29
C THR A 165 -1.20 -4.86 -3.73
N SER A 166 -1.65 -5.02 -2.48
CA SER A 166 -1.77 -6.33 -1.82
C SER A 166 -2.59 -7.34 -2.65
N VAL A 167 -3.70 -6.89 -3.25
CA VAL A 167 -4.55 -7.68 -4.17
C VAL A 167 -3.85 -8.14 -5.45
N LEU A 168 -2.85 -7.39 -5.93
CA LEU A 168 -2.09 -7.72 -7.14
C LEU A 168 -1.11 -8.87 -6.89
N GLY A 169 -0.63 -9.01 -5.64
CA GLY A 169 0.15 -10.18 -5.21
C GLY A 169 -0.69 -11.43 -4.95
N ILE A 170 -2.01 -11.28 -4.75
CA ILE A 170 -2.96 -12.40 -4.59
C ILE A 170 -3.41 -12.93 -5.96
N GLU A 171 -3.78 -12.03 -6.88
CA GLU A 171 -4.28 -12.42 -8.20
C GLU A 171 -3.25 -13.26 -8.95
N SER A 172 -3.62 -14.50 -9.28
CA SER A 172 -2.72 -15.43 -9.98
C SER A 172 -1.37 -15.60 -9.26
N PHE A 173 -1.35 -15.65 -7.92
CA PHE A 173 -0.12 -15.70 -7.12
C PHE A 173 0.86 -16.84 -7.50
N TRP A 174 0.37 -17.89 -8.17
CA TRP A 174 1.17 -19.01 -8.70
C TRP A 174 1.93 -18.67 -10.00
N ASP A 175 1.56 -17.60 -10.69
CA ASP A 175 2.14 -17.11 -11.95
C ASP A 175 2.83 -15.76 -11.70
N GLU A 176 4.10 -15.80 -11.30
CA GLU A 176 4.85 -14.58 -10.97
C GLU A 176 4.92 -13.57 -12.14
N PRO A 177 5.15 -13.97 -13.42
CA PRO A 177 5.00 -13.07 -14.56
C PRO A 177 3.67 -12.33 -14.61
N ARG A 178 2.54 -13.02 -14.34
CA ARG A 178 1.23 -12.36 -14.28
C ARG A 178 1.14 -11.35 -13.12
N VAL A 179 1.68 -11.68 -11.96
CA VAL A 179 1.77 -10.76 -10.81
C VAL A 179 2.56 -9.51 -11.20
N VAL A 180 3.71 -9.66 -11.87
CA VAL A 180 4.51 -8.53 -12.36
C VAL A 180 3.69 -7.64 -13.31
N GLU A 181 3.03 -8.24 -14.31
CA GLU A 181 2.21 -7.50 -15.28
C GLU A 181 1.10 -6.70 -14.60
N ASN A 182 0.34 -7.34 -13.72
CA ASN A 182 -0.76 -6.72 -12.98
C ASN A 182 -0.27 -5.60 -12.06
N THR A 183 0.84 -5.81 -11.34
CA THR A 183 1.39 -4.79 -10.45
C THR A 183 1.90 -3.58 -11.20
N LEU A 184 2.63 -3.78 -12.31
CA LEU A 184 3.08 -2.67 -13.15
C LEU A 184 1.88 -1.93 -13.77
N ALA A 185 0.82 -2.64 -14.18
CA ALA A 185 -0.40 -2.04 -14.70
C ALA A 185 -1.11 -1.17 -13.65
N GLY A 186 -1.28 -1.68 -12.43
CA GLY A 186 -2.01 -1.01 -11.35
C GLY A 186 -1.25 0.16 -10.71
N ALA A 187 0.07 0.02 -10.53
CA ALA A 187 0.91 1.09 -9.98
C ALA A 187 0.93 2.32 -10.92
N LYS A 188 1.14 2.08 -12.22
CA LYS A 188 1.21 3.12 -13.26
C LYS A 188 -0.10 3.86 -13.51
N VAL A 189 -1.23 3.40 -12.96
CA VAL A 189 -2.49 4.15 -13.07
C VAL A 189 -2.38 5.53 -12.44
N THR A 190 -1.63 5.69 -11.34
CA THR A 190 -1.46 7.02 -10.71
C THR A 190 -0.02 7.44 -10.48
N HIS A 191 0.95 6.51 -10.47
CA HIS A 191 2.35 6.79 -10.18
C HIS A 191 3.26 6.33 -11.32
N ALA A 192 3.98 7.27 -11.94
CA ALA A 192 4.96 6.97 -12.99
C ALA A 192 6.41 6.90 -12.48
N ASP A 193 6.69 7.34 -11.24
CA ASP A 193 8.03 7.30 -10.67
C ASP A 193 8.47 5.83 -10.44
N PRO A 194 9.63 5.40 -10.98
CA PRO A 194 10.08 4.02 -10.82
C PRO A 194 10.22 3.58 -9.36
N ARG A 195 10.56 4.50 -8.45
CA ARG A 195 10.69 4.17 -7.02
C ARG A 195 9.35 3.69 -6.44
N SER A 196 8.25 4.34 -6.82
CA SER A 196 6.89 3.96 -6.40
C SER A 196 6.44 2.65 -7.04
N ILE A 197 6.69 2.48 -8.35
CA ILE A 197 6.30 1.28 -9.10
C ILE A 197 7.05 0.05 -8.61
N ILE A 198 8.36 0.19 -8.38
CA ILE A 198 9.21 -0.93 -7.94
C ILE A 198 8.90 -1.30 -6.50
N SER A 199 8.59 -0.33 -5.62
CA SER A 199 8.13 -0.60 -4.26
C SER A 199 6.84 -1.41 -4.24
N ALA A 200 5.87 -1.04 -5.09
CA ALA A 200 4.64 -1.79 -5.29
C ALA A 200 4.89 -3.22 -5.82
N LEU A 201 5.82 -3.33 -6.78
CA LEU A 201 6.22 -4.60 -7.39
C LEU A 201 6.80 -5.56 -6.35
N ILE A 202 7.82 -5.15 -5.61
CA ILE A 202 8.45 -6.04 -4.62
C ILE A 202 7.50 -6.41 -3.48
N ALA A 203 6.55 -5.52 -3.11
CA ALA A 203 5.48 -5.86 -2.17
C ALA A 203 4.59 -7.00 -2.70
N SER A 204 4.10 -6.85 -3.93
CA SER A 204 3.21 -7.82 -4.58
C SER A 204 3.90 -9.16 -4.80
N ILE A 205 5.16 -9.15 -5.21
CA ILE A 205 5.94 -10.37 -5.42
C ILE A 205 6.21 -11.09 -4.10
N LEU A 206 6.52 -10.36 -3.03
CA LEU A 206 6.70 -10.97 -1.73
C LEU A 206 5.40 -11.65 -1.24
N ILE A 207 4.25 -11.00 -1.41
CA ILE A 207 2.94 -11.61 -1.13
C ILE A 207 2.73 -12.88 -1.96
N SER A 208 2.98 -12.82 -3.27
CA SER A 208 2.84 -13.98 -4.16
C SER A 208 3.76 -15.14 -3.75
N ARG A 209 5.02 -14.86 -3.39
CA ARG A 209 5.96 -15.90 -2.94
C ARG A 209 5.54 -16.48 -1.59
N LEU A 210 5.07 -15.66 -0.65
CA LEU A 210 4.52 -16.15 0.63
C LEU A 210 3.31 -17.07 0.42
N LEU A 211 2.42 -16.77 -0.54
CA LEU A 211 1.29 -17.65 -0.90
C LEU A 211 1.72 -18.94 -1.62
N ARG A 212 2.89 -18.96 -2.26
CA ARG A 212 3.50 -20.19 -2.80
C ARG A 212 4.22 -21.04 -1.74
N GLY A 213 4.29 -20.57 -0.50
CA GLY A 213 5.00 -21.24 0.59
C GLY A 213 6.39 -20.73 0.86
N GLY A 214 6.77 -19.61 0.22
CA GLY A 214 8.03 -18.92 0.48
C GLY A 214 8.21 -18.64 1.96
N GLY A 215 9.45 -18.74 2.41
CA GLY A 215 9.80 -18.55 3.80
C GLY A 215 9.73 -19.84 4.64
N GLN A 216 9.38 -20.98 4.05
CA GLN A 216 9.46 -22.30 4.70
C GLN A 216 10.80 -23.00 4.44
N ASN A 217 11.50 -22.62 3.36
CA ASN A 217 12.78 -23.22 2.99
C ASN A 217 13.67 -22.19 2.27
N ALA A 218 14.67 -21.71 3.00
CA ALA A 218 15.67 -20.75 2.56
C ALA A 218 16.33 -21.08 1.20
N VAL A 219 16.59 -22.36 0.93
CA VAL A 219 17.21 -22.78 -0.33
C VAL A 219 16.26 -22.54 -1.51
N GLN A 220 14.96 -22.78 -1.32
CA GLN A 220 13.95 -22.58 -2.35
C GLN A 220 13.61 -21.09 -2.55
N ASP A 221 13.75 -20.28 -1.50
CA ASP A 221 13.43 -18.85 -1.52
C ASP A 221 14.39 -18.01 -2.39
N THR A 222 15.58 -18.53 -2.71
CA THR A 222 16.56 -17.85 -3.57
C THR A 222 16.41 -18.16 -5.07
N GLY A 223 15.48 -19.04 -5.43
CA GLY A 223 15.19 -19.38 -6.82
C GLY A 223 14.53 -18.23 -7.56
N ARG A 224 15.16 -17.73 -8.62
CA ARG A 224 14.53 -16.73 -9.50
C ARG A 224 13.33 -17.33 -10.22
N VAL A 225 12.27 -16.56 -10.33
CA VAL A 225 11.08 -16.94 -11.10
C VAL A 225 10.91 -15.93 -12.23
N TRP A 226 11.31 -16.32 -13.44
CA TRP A 226 11.20 -15.50 -14.66
C TRP A 226 10.16 -16.06 -15.62
N ASN A 227 9.79 -15.29 -16.64
CA ASN A 227 8.89 -15.76 -17.69
C ASN A 227 9.57 -16.86 -18.53
N PRO A 228 9.11 -18.12 -18.49
CA PRO A 228 9.77 -19.23 -19.17
C PRO A 228 9.71 -19.12 -20.71
N LYS A 229 8.88 -18.22 -21.26
CA LYS A 229 8.77 -17.98 -22.70
C LYS A 229 9.86 -17.06 -23.26
N LEU A 230 10.63 -16.40 -22.40
CA LEU A 230 11.65 -15.42 -22.78
C LEU A 230 13.01 -15.82 -22.19
N THR A 231 14.10 -15.36 -22.82
CA THR A 231 15.40 -15.35 -22.13
C THR A 231 15.35 -14.35 -20.98
N GLU A 232 16.23 -14.50 -19.99
CA GLU A 232 16.29 -13.57 -18.85
C GLU A 232 16.52 -12.12 -19.34
N GLU A 233 17.41 -11.93 -20.30
CA GLU A 233 17.70 -10.62 -20.90
C GLU A 233 16.48 -10.05 -21.63
N ALA A 234 15.78 -10.87 -22.42
CA ALA A 234 14.58 -10.44 -23.13
C ALA A 234 13.43 -10.10 -22.17
N TYR A 235 13.30 -10.86 -21.07
CA TYR A 235 12.31 -10.55 -20.04
C TYR A 235 12.63 -9.24 -19.33
N LYS A 236 13.88 -9.04 -18.89
CA LYS A 236 14.34 -7.78 -18.29
C LYS A 236 14.10 -6.58 -19.21
N GLU A 237 14.46 -6.70 -20.49
CA GLU A 237 14.21 -5.64 -21.47
C GLU A 237 12.71 -5.39 -21.66
N SER A 238 11.87 -6.43 -21.67
CA SER A 238 10.42 -6.27 -21.79
C SER A 238 9.81 -5.51 -20.60
N LEU A 239 10.36 -5.69 -19.39
CA LEU A 239 9.92 -4.96 -18.19
C LEU A 239 10.41 -3.51 -18.21
N LEU A 240 11.64 -3.26 -18.66
CA LEU A 240 12.16 -1.90 -18.87
C LEU A 240 11.35 -1.16 -19.93
N ASP A 241 11.07 -1.80 -21.07
CA ASP A 241 10.17 -1.29 -22.09
C ASP A 241 8.77 -1.00 -21.52
N TYR A 242 8.22 -1.89 -20.71
CA TYR A 242 6.93 -1.66 -20.06
C TYR A 242 6.96 -0.41 -19.17
N LEU A 243 8.00 -0.21 -18.38
CA LEU A 243 8.16 1.01 -17.58
C LEU A 243 8.23 2.27 -18.46
N ARG A 244 8.85 2.16 -19.65
CA ARG A 244 8.94 3.23 -20.66
C ARG A 244 7.64 3.43 -21.46
N ARG A 245 6.74 2.45 -21.57
CA ARG A 245 5.44 2.65 -22.24
C ARG A 245 4.55 3.62 -21.47
N GLY A 246 3.73 4.41 -22.16
CA GLY A 246 2.96 5.47 -21.49
C GLY A 246 3.81 6.71 -21.14
N THR A 247 5.07 6.78 -21.57
CA THR A 247 5.98 7.92 -21.39
C THR A 247 6.14 8.74 -22.68
N ASP A 248 6.69 9.96 -22.60
CA ASP A 248 6.80 10.95 -23.68
C ASP A 248 7.89 10.67 -24.73
N LEU A 249 8.43 9.44 -24.84
CA LEU A 249 9.57 9.16 -25.72
C LEU A 249 9.31 9.41 -27.22
N GLU A 250 8.04 9.45 -27.69
CA GLU A 250 7.70 9.80 -29.08
C GLU A 250 6.45 10.73 -29.26
N GLY A 251 6.17 11.62 -28.31
CA GLY A 251 5.12 12.66 -28.47
C GLY A 251 3.67 12.18 -28.28
N GLU A 252 2.69 12.97 -28.75
CA GLU A 252 1.24 12.98 -28.41
C GLU A 252 0.45 11.65 -28.60
N LYS A 253 1.11 10.54 -28.93
CA LYS A 253 0.50 9.22 -29.21
C LYS A 253 0.92 8.13 -28.23
N SER A 254 1.26 8.46 -26.99
CA SER A 254 1.50 7.42 -25.99
C SER A 254 0.23 6.60 -25.81
N GLU A 255 0.23 5.31 -26.15
CA GLU A 255 -0.91 4.40 -25.95
C GLU A 255 -0.75 3.65 -24.63
N ASN A 256 -1.86 3.19 -24.03
CA ASN A 256 -1.76 2.21 -22.95
C ASN A 256 -1.03 0.97 -23.46
N PRO A 257 -0.35 0.20 -22.60
CA PRO A 257 0.02 -1.15 -22.94
C PRO A 257 -1.19 -1.89 -23.53
N ILE A 258 -0.95 -2.70 -24.57
CA ILE A 258 -2.01 -3.50 -25.20
C ILE A 258 -2.49 -4.50 -24.15
N TYR A 259 -3.75 -4.37 -23.71
CA TYR A 259 -4.44 -5.37 -22.90
C TYR A 259 -5.62 -5.92 -23.70
N GLU A 260 -6.04 -7.15 -23.39
CA GLU A 260 -7.31 -7.65 -23.91
C GLU A 260 -8.46 -6.73 -23.45
N GLU A 261 -9.51 -6.58 -24.25
CA GLU A 261 -10.64 -5.75 -23.87
C GLU A 261 -11.30 -6.30 -22.60
N GLU A 262 -11.91 -5.41 -21.79
CA GLU A 262 -12.74 -5.83 -20.67
C GLU A 262 -13.68 -6.95 -21.11
N THR A 263 -13.71 -8.05 -20.35
CA THR A 263 -14.54 -9.20 -20.73
C THR A 263 -16.00 -8.76 -20.88
N ALA A 264 -16.78 -9.46 -21.69
CA ALA A 264 -18.23 -9.20 -21.84
C ALA A 264 -19.03 -9.29 -20.52
N VAL A 265 -18.38 -9.72 -19.43
CA VAL A 265 -18.91 -9.83 -18.08
C VAL A 265 -18.68 -8.55 -17.26
N SER A 266 -17.93 -7.56 -17.76
CA SER A 266 -17.75 -6.27 -17.08
C SER A 266 -19.09 -5.59 -16.82
N THR A 267 -19.51 -5.62 -15.55
CA THR A 267 -20.75 -5.00 -15.04
C THR A 267 -20.56 -3.54 -14.68
N PHE A 268 -19.32 -3.05 -14.64
CA PHE A 268 -19.01 -1.67 -14.28
C PHE A 268 -19.46 -0.72 -15.39
N LYS A 269 -20.59 -0.06 -15.16
CA LYS A 269 -21.06 1.04 -16.00
C LYS A 269 -20.72 2.34 -15.32
N PHE A 270 -19.70 3.02 -15.84
CA PHE A 270 -19.37 4.37 -15.42
C PHE A 270 -20.63 5.24 -15.51
N LYS A 271 -21.07 5.78 -14.37
CA LYS A 271 -22.20 6.71 -14.38
C LYS A 271 -21.70 8.03 -14.93
N ASP A 272 -22.20 8.43 -16.10
CA ASP A 272 -22.00 9.79 -16.61
C ASP A 272 -22.33 10.77 -15.50
N SER A 273 -21.32 11.50 -15.04
CA SER A 273 -21.47 12.44 -13.94
C SER A 273 -22.26 13.64 -14.44
N LYS A 274 -23.60 13.55 -14.42
CA LYS A 274 -24.34 14.70 -13.92
C LYS A 274 -23.86 14.85 -12.49
N PRO A 275 -23.30 16.00 -12.09
CA PRO A 275 -22.87 16.19 -10.71
C PRO A 275 -24.03 15.74 -9.84
N ILE A 276 -23.77 14.91 -8.83
CA ILE A 276 -24.79 14.51 -7.86
C ILE A 276 -25.57 15.78 -7.56
N ARG A 277 -26.84 15.83 -8.03
CA ARG A 277 -27.76 16.84 -7.56
C ARG A 277 -27.69 16.62 -6.06
N ARG A 278 -27.11 17.60 -5.34
CA ARG A 278 -27.24 17.73 -3.89
C ARG A 278 -28.59 17.10 -3.55
N MET A 279 -28.63 16.06 -2.72
CA MET A 279 -29.89 15.55 -2.22
C MET A 279 -30.56 16.75 -1.54
N ILE A 280 -31.40 17.46 -2.31
CA ILE A 280 -32.33 18.45 -1.82
C ILE A 280 -33.44 17.58 -1.27
N PRO A 281 -33.63 17.53 0.06
CA PRO A 281 -34.75 16.81 0.63
C PRO A 281 -36.03 17.34 -0.01
N GLN A 282 -36.94 16.44 -0.39
CA GLN A 282 -38.23 16.87 -0.95
C GLN A 282 -38.93 17.84 0.03
N PRO A 283 -39.46 18.97 -0.45
CA PRO A 283 -40.06 19.96 0.43
C PRO A 283 -41.49 19.55 0.77
N GLN A 284 -41.65 18.67 1.75
CA GLN A 284 -42.90 18.59 2.50
C GLN A 284 -42.61 18.45 4.00
N GLN A 285 -42.76 19.60 4.67
CA GLN A 285 -42.93 19.81 6.11
C GLN A 285 -41.86 19.20 7.04
N ALA A 286 -40.68 19.83 7.09
CA ALA A 286 -39.82 19.76 8.27
C ALA A 286 -39.34 21.17 8.64
N LYS A 287 -39.70 21.56 9.87
CA LYS A 287 -39.45 22.87 10.48
C LYS A 287 -37.95 23.18 10.57
N LYS A 288 -37.64 24.49 10.54
CA LYS A 288 -36.34 25.14 10.86
C LYS A 288 -35.45 24.25 11.76
N GLY A 289 -34.35 23.72 11.21
CA GLY A 289 -33.38 22.91 11.95
C GLY A 289 -32.29 22.25 11.09
N ILE A 290 -32.47 22.14 9.78
CA ILE A 290 -31.50 21.51 8.86
C ILE A 290 -30.33 22.44 8.50
N TRP A 291 -30.57 23.74 8.36
CA TRP A 291 -29.51 24.69 7.99
C TRP A 291 -28.54 25.04 9.12
N GLU A 292 -28.93 24.83 10.39
CA GLU A 292 -28.01 24.87 11.53
C GLU A 292 -27.17 23.58 11.63
N LYS A 293 -27.76 22.41 11.31
CA LYS A 293 -27.02 21.12 11.29
C LYS A 293 -26.00 21.02 10.15
N ILE A 294 -26.24 21.65 9.00
CA ILE A 294 -25.30 21.64 7.86
C ILE A 294 -24.11 22.58 8.11
N LYS A 295 -24.29 23.68 8.86
CA LYS A 295 -23.17 24.50 9.32
C LYS A 295 -22.27 23.77 10.33
N ALA A 296 -22.80 22.80 11.07
CA ALA A 296 -22.03 21.96 11.99
C ALA A 296 -21.18 20.88 11.28
N PHE A 297 -21.48 20.54 10.02
CA PHE A 297 -20.82 19.43 9.30
C PHE A 297 -19.56 19.84 8.51
N ALA A 298 -19.41 21.14 8.20
CA ALA A 298 -18.27 21.68 7.45
C ALA A 298 -17.36 22.57 8.32
N VAL A 299 -17.72 22.77 9.58
CA VAL A 299 -16.92 23.46 10.60
C VAL A 299 -17.23 22.74 11.92
N GLY A 300 -16.60 21.59 12.13
CA GLY A 300 -16.30 21.21 13.51
C GLY A 300 -15.33 22.27 14.01
N GLY A 301 -15.86 23.35 14.60
CA GLY A 301 -15.02 24.41 15.15
C GLY A 301 -14.07 23.80 16.18
N ASP A 302 -12.94 24.48 16.41
CA ASP A 302 -11.91 24.02 17.36
C ASP A 302 -12.54 23.59 18.70
N GLU A 303 -13.62 24.24 19.15
CA GLU A 303 -14.40 23.87 20.34
C GLU A 303 -14.97 22.43 20.35
N VAL A 304 -15.51 21.92 19.22
CA VAL A 304 -16.09 20.56 19.15
C VAL A 304 -14.99 19.50 19.19
N VAL A 305 -13.85 19.80 18.55
CA VAL A 305 -12.66 18.95 18.55
C VAL A 305 -12.03 18.94 19.94
N GLU A 306 -11.90 20.10 20.58
CA GLU A 306 -11.42 20.21 21.96
C GLU A 306 -12.33 19.47 22.94
N GLU A 307 -13.65 19.58 22.77
CA GLU A 307 -14.61 18.88 23.64
C GLU A 307 -14.45 17.35 23.56
N LYS A 308 -14.24 16.78 22.36
CA LYS A 308 -13.99 15.34 22.19
C LYS A 308 -12.73 14.87 22.90
N ASN A 309 -11.75 15.75 23.09
CA ASN A 309 -10.47 15.42 23.72
C ASN A 309 -10.41 15.74 25.23
N LYS A 310 -11.44 16.40 25.80
CA LYS A 310 -11.43 16.91 27.19
C LYS A 310 -11.23 15.84 28.27
N ASP A 311 -11.77 14.65 28.05
CA ASP A 311 -11.77 13.54 29.01
C ASP A 311 -10.65 12.51 28.73
N ARG A 312 -9.64 12.88 27.93
CA ARG A 312 -8.52 11.98 27.65
C ARG A 312 -7.68 11.74 28.91
N PRO A 313 -7.22 10.50 29.14
CA PRO A 313 -6.33 10.21 30.26
C PRO A 313 -4.98 10.92 30.07
N THR A 314 -4.35 11.28 31.19
CA THR A 314 -2.97 11.77 31.17
C THR A 314 -2.04 10.69 30.62
N VAL A 315 -1.22 11.06 29.63
CA VAL A 315 -0.27 10.15 29.01
C VAL A 315 0.90 9.89 29.95
N THR A 316 1.12 8.63 30.30
CA THR A 316 2.27 8.16 31.07
C THR A 316 3.04 7.12 30.28
N LEU A 317 4.37 7.17 30.34
CA LEU A 317 5.19 6.07 29.86
C LEU A 317 4.93 4.85 30.75
N ARG A 318 4.60 3.75 30.11
CA ARG A 318 4.36 2.48 30.77
C ARG A 318 5.68 1.73 31.01
N ASP A 319 5.84 1.17 32.19
CA ASP A 319 6.94 0.25 32.52
C ASP A 319 6.62 -1.19 32.08
N ASP A 320 5.33 -1.51 31.91
CA ASP A 320 4.81 -2.79 31.47
C ASP A 320 4.56 -2.80 29.95
N ILE A 321 5.57 -2.40 29.18
CA ILE A 321 5.52 -2.51 27.72
C ILE A 321 5.53 -4.00 27.41
N GLY A 322 4.35 -4.54 27.09
CA GLY A 322 4.13 -5.97 26.83
C GLY A 322 5.02 -6.56 25.73
N TRP A 323 5.70 -5.70 24.96
CA TRP A 323 6.57 -6.05 23.86
C TRP A 323 7.76 -5.08 23.74
N LEU A 324 8.98 -5.63 23.76
CA LEU A 324 10.21 -4.85 23.93
C LEU A 324 10.64 -4.02 22.71
N GLY A 325 10.13 -4.30 21.50
CA GLY A 325 10.78 -3.77 20.30
C GLY A 325 10.73 -4.71 19.12
N MET A 326 10.40 -4.22 17.93
CA MET A 326 10.77 -4.91 16.67
C MET A 326 12.26 -5.24 16.62
N ASP A 327 13.09 -4.34 17.13
CA ASP A 327 14.55 -4.48 17.16
C ASP A 327 14.99 -5.64 18.07
N ALA A 328 14.24 -5.92 19.15
CA ALA A 328 14.56 -6.96 20.12
C ALA A 328 14.18 -8.38 19.66
N VAL A 329 13.18 -8.50 18.78
CA VAL A 329 12.73 -9.79 18.24
C VAL A 329 13.76 -10.42 17.29
N GLY A 330 14.62 -9.59 16.68
CA GLY A 330 15.62 -10.06 15.72
C GLY A 330 15.03 -10.47 14.37
N GLU A 331 15.93 -10.78 13.43
CA GLU A 331 15.61 -11.17 12.05
C GLU A 331 15.46 -12.70 11.94
N ASP A 332 14.46 -13.16 11.18
CA ASP A 332 14.25 -14.54 10.76
C ASP A 332 15.03 -14.77 9.46
N ASP A 333 16.06 -15.61 9.51
CA ASP A 333 16.99 -15.83 8.39
C ASP A 333 16.28 -16.27 7.10
N THR A 334 15.22 -17.06 7.22
CA THR A 334 14.52 -17.61 6.05
C THR A 334 13.66 -16.52 5.41
N MET A 335 12.91 -15.76 6.21
CA MET A 335 12.18 -14.59 5.71
C MET A 335 13.11 -13.53 5.14
N ALA A 336 14.25 -13.29 5.78
CA ALA A 336 15.23 -12.32 5.33
C ALA A 336 15.83 -12.71 3.98
N GLN A 337 16.16 -13.99 3.79
CA GLN A 337 16.62 -14.49 2.50
C GLN A 337 15.55 -14.35 1.41
N LEU A 338 14.29 -14.71 1.71
CA LEU A 338 13.18 -14.51 0.79
C LEU A 338 13.04 -13.03 0.41
N ALA A 339 12.96 -12.14 1.39
CA ALA A 339 12.80 -10.71 1.17
C ALA A 339 13.97 -10.12 0.34
N ARG A 340 15.21 -10.48 0.68
CA ARG A 340 16.40 -10.07 -0.10
C ARG A 340 16.38 -10.61 -1.52
N SER A 341 15.91 -11.85 -1.73
CA SER A 341 15.78 -12.40 -3.08
C SER A 341 14.84 -11.57 -3.96
N VAL A 342 13.70 -11.15 -3.41
CA VAL A 342 12.71 -10.33 -4.15
C VAL A 342 13.29 -8.99 -4.53
N VAL A 343 13.95 -8.30 -3.60
CA VAL A 343 14.62 -7.02 -3.89
C VAL A 343 15.69 -7.19 -4.97
N ASN A 344 16.51 -8.24 -4.85
CA ASN A 344 17.58 -8.51 -5.80
C ASN A 344 17.08 -8.82 -7.22
N ASP A 345 15.97 -9.55 -7.34
CA ASP A 345 15.42 -9.96 -8.64
C ASP A 345 14.94 -8.76 -9.47
N TYR A 346 14.46 -7.70 -8.81
CA TYR A 346 13.90 -6.51 -9.47
C TYR A 346 14.78 -5.26 -9.36
N MET A 347 15.91 -5.33 -8.66
CA MET A 347 16.87 -4.21 -8.50
C MET A 347 17.35 -3.64 -9.85
N PHE A 348 17.41 -4.47 -10.90
CA PHE A 348 17.80 -4.02 -12.23
C PHE A 348 16.87 -2.93 -12.79
N LEU A 349 15.58 -2.93 -12.42
CA LEU A 349 14.63 -1.89 -12.84
C LEU A 349 15.00 -0.52 -12.27
N VAL A 350 15.54 -0.46 -11.05
CA VAL A 350 16.05 0.80 -10.46
C VAL A 350 17.34 1.21 -11.17
N ARG A 351 18.25 0.26 -11.38
CA ARG A 351 19.58 0.53 -11.95
C ARG A 351 19.57 0.94 -13.42
N GLN A 352 18.59 0.44 -14.19
CA GLN A 352 18.57 0.54 -15.66
C GLN A 352 17.41 1.38 -16.19
N THR A 353 16.58 1.97 -15.32
CA THR A 353 15.55 2.90 -15.77
C THR A 353 16.16 4.24 -16.20
N ASP A 354 15.84 4.68 -17.42
CA ASP A 354 16.37 5.90 -18.03
C ASP A 354 15.63 7.14 -17.50
N VAL A 355 15.86 7.48 -16.23
CA VAL A 355 15.26 8.65 -15.59
C VAL A 355 16.31 9.71 -15.30
N VAL A 356 16.02 10.93 -15.74
CA VAL A 356 16.79 12.13 -15.43
C VAL A 356 15.88 13.11 -14.69
N PRO A 357 15.97 13.21 -13.35
CA PRO A 357 15.22 14.20 -12.59
C PRO A 357 15.63 15.62 -12.98
N SER A 358 14.65 16.52 -13.10
CA SER A 358 14.89 17.89 -13.56
C SER A 358 15.71 18.73 -12.57
N THR A 359 15.91 18.26 -11.35
CA THR A 359 16.77 18.89 -10.33
C THR A 359 18.25 18.97 -10.74
N ILE A 360 18.65 18.29 -11.83
CA ILE A 360 20.02 18.35 -12.39
C ILE A 360 20.20 19.54 -13.37
N LYS A 361 19.14 20.32 -13.68
CA LYS A 361 19.24 21.51 -14.55
C LYS A 361 19.13 22.84 -13.79
N ILE A 362 19.95 23.06 -12.76
CA ILE A 362 20.30 24.43 -12.30
C ILE A 362 21.79 24.45 -11.92
N ALA A 363 22.66 24.41 -12.93
CA ALA A 363 24.05 24.85 -12.84
C ALA A 363 24.43 25.65 -14.10
N HIS A 364 23.54 26.56 -14.51
CA HIS A 364 23.88 27.63 -15.45
C HIS A 364 23.38 28.96 -14.90
N SER A 365 24.14 29.48 -13.94
CA SER A 365 24.15 30.91 -13.63
C SER A 365 25.47 31.26 -12.95
N LEU A 366 26.36 31.86 -13.73
CA LEU A 366 27.36 32.86 -13.32
C LEU A 366 28.41 32.41 -12.29
N ASN A 367 29.58 31.98 -12.78
CA ASN A 367 30.78 32.83 -12.74
C ASN A 367 31.94 32.15 -13.47
N GLN A 368 32.62 32.96 -14.29
CA GLN A 368 33.97 32.68 -14.75
C GLN A 368 34.92 32.69 -13.55
N ASP A 369 35.99 31.89 -13.70
CA ASP A 369 37.27 31.93 -12.99
C ASP A 369 37.52 30.94 -11.83
N GLN A 370 38.63 30.22 -12.02
CA GLN A 370 39.48 29.44 -11.10
C GLN A 370 39.14 27.96 -10.88
N GLU A 371 39.76 27.14 -11.73
CA GLU A 371 40.06 25.72 -11.50
C GLU A 371 40.87 25.55 -10.20
N THR A 372 40.26 24.91 -9.22
CA THR A 372 40.98 24.17 -8.17
C THR A 372 40.48 22.73 -8.21
N GLU A 373 41.30 21.84 -8.74
CA GLU A 373 41.07 20.40 -8.75
C GLU A 373 41.09 19.88 -7.31
N THR A 374 39.90 19.75 -6.72
CA THR A 374 39.68 18.81 -5.62
C THR A 374 39.32 17.46 -6.23
N PRO A 375 39.81 16.33 -5.68
CA PRO A 375 39.44 15.01 -6.18
C PRO A 375 37.94 14.81 -6.01
N GLN A 376 37.20 14.94 -7.10
CA GLN A 376 35.77 14.70 -7.14
C GLN A 376 35.53 13.22 -6.85
N ALA A 377 34.81 12.93 -5.76
CA ALA A 377 34.24 11.61 -5.53
C ALA A 377 33.52 11.14 -6.82
N PRO A 378 33.59 9.85 -7.19
CA PRO A 378 33.00 9.36 -8.42
C PRO A 378 31.52 9.78 -8.49
N ILE A 379 31.09 10.33 -9.62
CA ILE A 379 29.70 10.71 -9.86
C ILE A 379 28.87 9.42 -9.84
N VAL A 380 28.27 9.12 -8.69
CA VAL A 380 27.28 8.03 -8.56
C VAL A 380 26.04 8.48 -9.33
N SER A 381 25.57 7.67 -10.28
CA SER A 381 24.35 7.97 -11.03
C SER A 381 23.14 8.05 -10.10
N VAL A 382 22.07 8.74 -10.51
CA VAL A 382 20.84 8.80 -9.69
C VAL A 382 20.24 7.42 -9.47
N GLN A 383 20.38 6.54 -10.45
CA GLN A 383 19.96 5.14 -10.41
C GLN A 383 20.74 4.35 -9.35
N GLU A 384 22.06 4.53 -9.27
CA GLU A 384 22.88 3.83 -8.27
C GLU A 384 22.60 4.38 -6.87
N LYS A 385 22.33 5.69 -6.75
CA LYS A 385 21.83 6.27 -5.49
C LYS A 385 20.51 5.65 -5.07
N TRP A 386 19.54 5.54 -5.98
CA TRP A 386 18.25 4.93 -5.69
C TRP A 386 18.36 3.43 -5.37
N ALA A 387 19.24 2.70 -6.06
CA ALA A 387 19.48 1.29 -5.78
C ALA A 387 20.01 1.09 -4.35
N LYS A 388 20.97 1.93 -3.94
CA LYS A 388 21.48 1.96 -2.58
C LYS A 388 20.39 2.34 -1.56
N GLU A 389 19.61 3.39 -1.83
CA GLU A 389 18.50 3.79 -0.95
C GLU A 389 17.45 2.69 -0.80
N LEU A 390 17.12 1.97 -1.87
CA LEU A 390 16.17 0.85 -1.81
C LEU A 390 16.69 -0.26 -0.90
N GLU A 391 17.96 -0.64 -1.04
CA GLU A 391 18.57 -1.67 -0.21
C GLU A 391 18.65 -1.25 1.28
N GLU A 392 19.10 -0.03 1.55
CA GLU A 392 19.21 0.51 2.91
C GLU A 392 17.84 0.63 3.60
N HIS A 393 16.80 1.04 2.88
CA HIS A 393 15.45 1.14 3.43
C HIS A 393 14.72 -0.22 3.50
N CYS A 394 14.97 -1.18 2.61
CA CYS A 394 14.36 -2.51 2.73
C CYS A 394 14.95 -3.34 3.88
N PHE A 395 16.21 -3.07 4.24
CA PHE A 395 16.93 -3.83 5.26
C PHE A 395 17.62 -2.90 6.27
N PRO A 396 16.84 -2.07 7.00
CA PRO A 396 17.39 -1.19 8.03
C PRO A 396 17.89 -2.04 9.20
N LYS A 397 18.81 -1.51 10.00
CA LYS A 397 19.31 -2.24 11.18
C LYS A 397 18.29 -2.17 12.30
N ILE A 398 17.74 -0.98 12.53
CA ILE A 398 16.72 -0.70 13.53
C ILE A 398 15.56 0.09 12.92
N LEU A 399 14.38 0.03 13.54
CA LEU A 399 13.20 0.76 13.07
C LEU A 399 13.46 2.26 12.85
N GLU A 400 14.28 2.87 13.72
CA GLU A 400 14.60 4.30 13.67
C GLU A 400 15.34 4.73 12.40
N ASP A 401 16.09 3.82 11.75
CA ASP A 401 16.83 4.13 10.51
C ASP A 401 15.89 4.47 9.33
N LEU A 402 14.61 4.07 9.42
CA LEU A 402 13.61 4.40 8.40
C LEU A 402 13.12 5.84 8.50
N GLU A 403 13.23 6.47 9.68
CA GLU A 403 12.76 7.83 9.94
C GLU A 403 11.35 8.08 9.37
N LEU A 404 10.38 7.22 9.72
CA LEU A 404 9.03 7.23 9.12
C LEU A 404 8.27 8.54 9.39
N GLY A 405 8.53 9.16 10.55
CA GLY A 405 7.97 10.46 10.93
C GLY A 405 8.71 11.69 10.38
N ASP A 406 9.68 11.53 9.47
CA ASP A 406 10.35 12.64 8.80
C ASP A 406 9.39 13.37 7.86
N SER A 407 8.99 14.58 8.25
CA SER A 407 8.07 15.42 7.47
C SER A 407 8.54 15.75 6.06
N ALA A 408 9.85 15.75 5.77
CA ALA A 408 10.38 16.06 4.45
C ALA A 408 10.27 14.88 3.46
N LYS A 409 10.18 13.65 3.97
CA LYS A 409 10.09 12.41 3.20
C LYS A 409 8.88 11.56 3.60
N MET A 410 7.87 12.19 4.19
CA MET A 410 6.60 11.55 4.52
C MET A 410 5.98 10.98 3.23
N GLY A 411 5.54 9.74 3.30
CA GLY A 411 5.00 9.02 2.14
C GLY A 411 6.05 8.59 1.11
N TYR A 412 7.35 8.58 1.43
CA TYR A 412 8.37 8.09 0.50
C TYR A 412 8.28 6.57 0.30
N SER A 413 8.17 6.13 -0.96
CA SER A 413 7.91 4.73 -1.32
C SER A 413 8.90 3.72 -0.75
N PHE A 414 10.21 4.02 -0.77
CA PHE A 414 11.23 3.10 -0.25
C PHE A 414 11.16 2.94 1.28
N LYS A 415 10.83 4.00 2.02
CA LYS A 415 10.61 3.92 3.47
C LYS A 415 9.36 3.09 3.79
N CYS A 416 8.28 3.29 3.05
CA CYS A 416 7.02 2.56 3.21
C CYS A 416 7.17 1.05 2.95
N ILE A 417 7.77 0.66 1.83
CA ILE A 417 8.02 -0.78 1.60
C ILE A 417 9.06 -1.33 2.57
N GLY A 418 10.01 -0.48 2.99
CA GLY A 418 11.03 -0.77 3.98
C GLY A 418 10.47 -1.24 5.31
N ILE A 419 9.50 -0.53 5.87
CA ILE A 419 8.86 -0.96 7.13
C ILE A 419 8.07 -2.27 6.97
N GLY A 420 7.45 -2.48 5.81
CA GLY A 420 6.83 -3.76 5.46
C GLY A 420 7.81 -4.94 5.49
N PHE A 421 8.97 -4.77 4.85
CA PHE A 421 10.05 -5.77 4.81
C PHE A 421 10.70 -5.96 6.18
N TYR A 422 10.88 -4.88 6.93
CA TYR A 422 11.40 -4.94 8.30
C TYR A 422 10.47 -5.75 9.21
N ALA A 423 9.15 -5.51 9.12
CA ALA A 423 8.14 -6.24 9.87
C ALA A 423 8.07 -7.73 9.52
N VAL A 424 7.95 -8.06 8.24
CA VAL A 424 7.74 -9.45 7.79
C VAL A 424 8.97 -10.33 8.02
N THR A 425 10.15 -9.75 8.20
CA THR A 425 11.40 -10.47 8.50
C THR A 425 11.64 -10.68 9.99
N ARG A 426 10.78 -10.22 10.91
CA ARG A 426 10.98 -10.47 12.35
C ARG A 426 10.81 -11.95 12.72
N GLN A 427 11.49 -12.43 13.75
CA GLN A 427 11.23 -13.78 14.29
C GLN A 427 9.82 -13.91 14.88
N MET A 428 9.29 -15.13 14.89
CA MET A 428 7.94 -15.43 15.40
C MET A 428 7.86 -15.58 16.93
N ASP A 429 8.98 -15.48 17.63
CA ASP A 429 9.05 -15.60 19.09
C ASP A 429 9.37 -14.25 19.74
N PRO A 430 8.35 -13.40 19.94
CA PRO A 430 8.59 -12.10 20.54
C PRO A 430 9.01 -12.17 22.02
N THR A 431 9.12 -13.37 22.64
CA THR A 431 9.32 -13.59 24.09
C THR A 431 8.74 -12.45 24.93
N PRO A 432 7.45 -12.13 24.74
CA PRO A 432 6.88 -10.89 25.22
C PRO A 432 6.75 -10.92 26.75
N THR A 433 6.73 -9.75 27.35
CA THR A 433 6.51 -9.59 28.80
C THR A 433 5.03 -9.71 29.17
N SER A 434 4.13 -9.73 28.18
CA SER A 434 2.67 -9.86 28.35
C SER A 434 2.07 -10.87 27.38
N GLU A 435 1.07 -11.63 27.86
CA GLU A 435 0.39 -12.67 27.09
C GLU A 435 -0.32 -12.14 25.83
N ALA A 436 -0.79 -10.89 25.86
CA ALA A 436 -1.45 -10.25 24.71
C ALA A 436 -0.54 -10.09 23.48
N TYR A 437 0.77 -10.25 23.65
CA TYR A 437 1.78 -10.15 22.59
C TYR A 437 2.40 -11.51 22.24
N HIS A 438 1.84 -12.63 22.72
CA HIS A 438 2.32 -13.97 22.34
C HIS A 438 1.94 -14.34 20.91
N GLY A 439 2.86 -15.03 20.26
CA GLY A 439 2.64 -15.66 18.96
C GLY A 439 2.41 -14.66 17.81
N PRO A 440 1.88 -15.13 16.68
CA PRO A 440 1.81 -14.34 15.46
C PRO A 440 0.91 -13.10 15.58
N SER A 441 -0.27 -13.22 16.20
CA SER A 441 -1.17 -12.09 16.47
C SER A 441 -0.54 -11.06 17.40
N GLY A 442 0.26 -11.52 18.37
CA GLY A 442 0.98 -10.67 19.29
C GLY A 442 2.14 -9.92 18.64
N LEU A 443 2.87 -10.58 17.73
CA LEU A 443 3.86 -9.93 16.88
C LEU A 443 3.20 -8.87 15.98
N PHE A 444 2.07 -9.19 15.34
CA PHE A 444 1.31 -8.24 14.53
C PHE A 444 0.91 -7.00 15.35
N ARG A 445 0.31 -7.22 16.51
CA ARG A 445 -0.08 -6.15 17.46
C ARG A 445 1.11 -5.27 17.79
N GLY A 446 2.21 -5.88 18.23
CA GLY A 446 3.41 -5.16 18.60
C GLY A 446 3.92 -4.29 17.46
N VAL A 447 4.15 -4.91 16.28
CA VAL A 447 4.69 -4.22 15.10
C VAL A 447 3.82 -3.02 14.75
N MET A 448 2.50 -3.20 14.71
CA MET A 448 1.55 -2.11 14.43
C MET A 448 1.68 -0.99 15.46
N GLU A 449 1.68 -1.32 16.75
CA GLU A 449 1.85 -0.32 17.82
C GLU A 449 3.14 0.50 17.65
N GLN A 450 4.28 -0.12 17.35
CA GLN A 450 5.55 0.61 17.23
C GLN A 450 5.64 1.44 15.97
N MET A 451 5.27 0.89 14.82
CA MET A 451 5.32 1.59 13.55
C MET A 451 4.33 2.77 13.52
N THR A 452 3.12 2.62 14.06
CA THR A 452 2.18 3.74 14.21
C THR A 452 2.78 4.83 15.11
N LEU A 453 3.48 4.49 16.19
CA LEU A 453 4.14 5.49 17.06
C LEU A 453 5.36 6.19 16.44
N GLU A 454 5.88 5.72 15.29
CA GLU A 454 6.84 6.48 14.48
C GLU A 454 6.16 7.61 13.68
N ALA A 455 4.83 7.59 13.58
CA ALA A 455 3.98 8.58 12.92
C ALA A 455 4.32 8.75 11.42
N GLY A 456 4.17 9.97 10.89
CA GLY A 456 4.29 10.21 9.46
C GLY A 456 3.10 9.64 8.70
N ASP A 457 3.37 8.87 7.65
CA ASP A 457 2.32 8.27 6.79
C ASP A 457 1.87 6.91 7.32
N ALA A 458 1.34 6.93 8.55
CA ALA A 458 1.22 5.76 9.41
C ALA A 458 0.11 4.79 8.98
N ASP A 459 -0.99 5.28 8.39
CA ASP A 459 -2.04 4.46 7.77
C ASP A 459 -1.48 3.67 6.59
N THR A 460 -0.75 4.30 5.68
CA THR A 460 -0.10 3.58 4.56
C THR A 460 0.98 2.62 4.98
N ASN A 461 1.83 3.01 5.93
CA ASN A 461 2.81 2.07 6.51
C ASN A 461 2.08 0.88 7.15
N GLY A 462 0.97 1.14 7.84
CA GLY A 462 0.05 0.17 8.41
C GLY A 462 -0.50 -0.80 7.39
N ALA A 463 -1.08 -0.30 6.30
CA ALA A 463 -1.62 -1.09 5.20
C ALA A 463 -0.60 -2.09 4.63
N VAL A 464 0.62 -1.63 4.38
CA VAL A 464 1.69 -2.45 3.80
C VAL A 464 2.21 -3.49 4.80
N VAL A 465 2.46 -3.10 6.05
CA VAL A 465 2.87 -4.05 7.10
C VAL A 465 1.79 -5.10 7.33
N GLY A 466 0.54 -4.67 7.44
CA GLY A 466 -0.58 -5.54 7.76
C GLY A 466 -0.84 -6.58 6.68
N SER A 467 -0.79 -6.17 5.41
CA SER A 467 -0.93 -7.10 4.28
C SER A 467 0.21 -8.12 4.23
N LEU A 468 1.46 -7.73 4.50
CA LEU A 468 2.61 -8.64 4.51
C LEU A 468 2.61 -9.60 5.70
N LEU A 469 2.28 -9.13 6.90
CA LEU A 469 2.12 -10.01 8.06
C LEU A 469 0.92 -10.95 7.90
N GLY A 470 -0.16 -10.46 7.28
CA GLY A 470 -1.30 -11.26 6.87
C GLY A 470 -0.92 -12.37 5.88
N ALA A 471 -0.07 -12.06 4.89
CA ALA A 471 0.48 -13.05 3.95
C ALA A 471 1.31 -14.12 4.65
N ARG A 472 2.05 -13.75 5.70
CA ARG A 472 2.90 -14.68 6.44
C ARG A 472 2.10 -15.56 7.41
N PHE A 473 1.16 -14.98 8.14
CA PHE A 473 0.54 -15.63 9.30
C PHE A 473 -0.95 -16.00 9.14
N GLY A 474 -1.62 -15.48 8.11
CA GLY A 474 -3.07 -15.65 7.94
C GLY A 474 -3.89 -14.76 8.86
N LEU A 475 -5.21 -14.79 8.68
CA LEU A 475 -6.13 -13.96 9.45
C LEU A 475 -6.28 -14.50 10.88
N GLU A 476 -6.66 -15.78 11.01
CA GLU A 476 -7.18 -16.32 12.27
C GLU A 476 -6.11 -16.39 13.37
N LYS A 477 -4.84 -16.61 12.99
CA LYS A 477 -3.70 -16.65 13.94
C LYS A 477 -2.82 -15.41 13.88
N GLY A 478 -2.83 -14.71 12.75
CA GLY A 478 -1.89 -13.62 12.48
C GLY A 478 -2.37 -12.24 12.91
N ILE A 479 -3.69 -12.01 13.02
CA ILE A 479 -4.26 -10.70 13.35
C ILE A 479 -5.07 -10.82 14.64
N PRO A 480 -4.91 -9.89 15.61
CA PRO A 480 -5.76 -9.87 16.80
C PRO A 480 -7.25 -9.92 16.42
N LYS A 481 -7.98 -10.87 17.01
CA LYS A 481 -9.33 -11.22 16.55
C LYS A 481 -10.27 -10.01 16.52
N ASN A 482 -10.30 -9.25 17.61
CA ASN A 482 -11.11 -8.06 17.73
C ASN A 482 -10.73 -6.93 16.77
N TRP A 483 -9.49 -6.88 16.28
CA TRP A 483 -9.08 -5.83 15.33
C TRP A 483 -9.77 -6.01 13.98
N TRP A 484 -9.88 -7.24 13.47
CA TRP A 484 -10.60 -7.48 12.21
C TRP A 484 -12.10 -7.70 12.41
N THR A 485 -12.53 -8.28 13.55
CA THR A 485 -13.97 -8.51 13.78
C THR A 485 -14.75 -7.24 14.10
N GLU A 486 -14.09 -6.18 14.57
CA GLU A 486 -14.67 -4.88 14.93
C GLU A 486 -14.16 -3.73 14.05
N LEU A 487 -13.57 -4.07 12.91
CA LEU A 487 -13.26 -3.14 11.85
C LEU A 487 -14.56 -2.53 11.32
N ARG A 488 -14.55 -1.24 10.99
CA ARG A 488 -15.72 -0.60 10.39
C ARG A 488 -16.03 -1.22 9.02
N HIS A 489 -17.32 -1.22 8.65
CA HIS A 489 -17.82 -1.78 7.38
C HIS A 489 -17.63 -3.28 7.19
N ARG A 490 -17.30 -4.01 8.26
CA ARG A 490 -17.10 -5.46 8.22
C ARG A 490 -18.23 -6.22 7.53
N GLU A 491 -19.48 -5.87 7.80
CA GLU A 491 -20.65 -6.53 7.18
C GLU A 491 -20.64 -6.51 5.64
N TRP A 492 -19.99 -5.50 5.05
CA TRP A 492 -19.79 -5.39 3.61
C TRP A 492 -18.44 -5.99 3.15
N LEU A 493 -17.39 -5.85 3.96
CA LEU A 493 -16.08 -6.44 3.67
C LEU A 493 -16.11 -7.96 3.66
N ASP A 494 -16.73 -8.61 4.65
CA ASP A 494 -16.81 -10.07 4.79
C ASP A 494 -17.25 -10.75 3.47
N PRO A 495 -18.43 -10.46 2.90
CA PRO A 495 -18.85 -11.11 1.66
C PRO A 495 -17.98 -10.73 0.45
N THR A 496 -17.43 -9.50 0.40
CA THR A 496 -16.55 -9.04 -0.69
C THR A 496 -15.23 -9.84 -0.69
N ILE A 497 -14.60 -9.96 0.47
CA ILE A 497 -13.34 -10.70 0.64
C ILE A 497 -13.56 -12.20 0.41
N GLU A 498 -14.63 -12.78 0.94
CA GLU A 498 -14.93 -14.20 0.74
C GLU A 498 -15.21 -14.54 -0.73
N HIS A 499 -15.93 -13.66 -1.44
CA HIS A 499 -16.17 -13.84 -2.87
C HIS A 499 -14.86 -13.84 -3.66
N PHE A 500 -14.00 -12.85 -3.43
CA PHE A 500 -12.70 -12.75 -4.07
C PHE A 500 -11.81 -13.95 -3.74
N ALA A 501 -11.67 -14.32 -2.47
CA ALA A 501 -10.87 -15.47 -2.05
C ALA A 501 -11.36 -16.78 -2.68
N GLY A 502 -12.68 -17.00 -2.71
CA GLY A 502 -13.27 -18.16 -3.38
C GLY A 502 -12.97 -18.22 -4.88
N ARG A 503 -13.00 -17.07 -5.57
CA ARG A 503 -12.62 -16.96 -7.00
C ARG A 503 -11.15 -17.33 -7.20
N ILE A 504 -10.25 -16.78 -6.38
CA ILE A 504 -8.80 -17.06 -6.46
C ILE A 504 -8.51 -18.53 -6.25
N LEU A 505 -9.11 -19.17 -5.23
CA LEU A 505 -8.90 -20.60 -4.98
C LEU A 505 -9.43 -21.46 -6.13
N SER A 506 -10.55 -21.09 -6.74
CA SER A 506 -11.09 -21.81 -7.91
C SER A 506 -10.14 -21.71 -9.11
N MET A 507 -9.57 -20.52 -9.35
CA MET A 507 -8.56 -20.30 -10.40
C MET A 507 -7.27 -21.07 -10.13
N TYR A 508 -6.82 -21.11 -8.87
CA TYR A 508 -5.66 -21.89 -8.44
C TYR A 508 -5.85 -23.38 -8.69
N GLU A 509 -7.00 -23.94 -8.29
CA GLU A 509 -7.32 -25.36 -8.51
C GLU A 509 -7.33 -25.70 -10.01
N ALA A 510 -7.92 -24.85 -10.84
CA ALA A 510 -7.90 -25.01 -12.29
C ALA A 510 -6.47 -24.94 -12.88
N ALA A 511 -5.58 -24.12 -12.31
CA ALA A 511 -4.17 -24.06 -12.71
C ALA A 511 -3.42 -25.34 -12.31
N VAL A 512 -3.62 -25.82 -11.08
CA VAL A 512 -3.05 -27.09 -10.59
C VAL A 512 -3.50 -28.28 -11.44
N GLU A 513 -4.76 -28.31 -11.88
CA GLU A 513 -5.28 -29.35 -12.77
C GLU A 513 -4.63 -29.31 -14.16
N LYS A 514 -4.29 -28.13 -14.70
CA LYS A 514 -3.61 -28.00 -15.99
C LYS A 514 -2.15 -28.48 -15.97
N GLU A 515 -1.50 -28.48 -14.80
CA GLU A 515 -0.11 -28.95 -14.65
C GLU A 515 0.01 -30.46 -14.38
N LYS A 516 -1.10 -31.13 -14.05
CA LYS A 516 -1.17 -32.59 -13.89
C LYS A 516 -1.34 -33.27 -15.25
#